data_AF-A0A1F5G3S6-F1
#
_entry.id   AF-A0A1F5G3S6-F1
#
_cell.length_a   1.000
_cell.length_b   1.000
_cell.length_c   1.000
_cell.angle_alpha   90.00
_cell.angle_beta   90.00
_cell.angle_gamma   90.00
#
_symmetry.space_group_name_H-M   'P 1'
#
loop_
_entity.id
_entity.type
_entity.pdbx_description
1 polymer ?
#
loop_
_entity_poly.entity_id
_entity_poly.type
_entity_poly.pdbx_seq_one_letter_code
_entity_poly.pdbx_strand_id
1 'polypeptide(L)'
;MTERQIDPQELEAKAQAVVTRLKEVAANHERSYPPIIEAVLVFSGPGTYYKRLKDSRPEEGWMRFMDRDRIRAGVAVVRQVTAVTKALVTGIETRTNQIMKEDIEQYGPLFVYNGIPEENEIFRQALASPFCKLPKDKVVIIDEVAEVDGTTHSIRHTADQVRSFYQELENPQSPLHRIVNVALVAHIPDFARNVFYTKKYNDEFMIKWHGGLRFWVYALKSRAGTGDEHIAAELPRLVKYAEAGHLATEPSDFST
;
A
#
# COMPACT_ATOMS: atom_id res chain seq x y z
N MET A 1 -32.38 -1.43 -10.28
CA MET A 1 -30.95 -1.35 -10.61
C MET A 1 -30.60 -2.67 -11.27
N THR A 2 -30.23 -2.65 -12.55
CA THR A 2 -29.75 -3.84 -13.27
C THR A 2 -28.46 -4.30 -12.61
N GLU A 3 -28.38 -5.56 -12.17
CA GLU A 3 -27.12 -6.16 -11.74
C GLU A 3 -26.11 -5.93 -12.86
N ARG A 4 -25.04 -5.20 -12.55
CA ARG A 4 -23.96 -4.98 -13.49
C ARG A 4 -23.31 -6.34 -13.70
N GLN A 5 -23.59 -6.99 -14.84
CA GLN A 5 -23.03 -8.28 -15.14
C GLN A 5 -21.51 -8.11 -15.26
N ILE A 6 -20.77 -8.66 -14.30
CA ILE A 6 -19.30 -8.68 -14.32
C ILE A 6 -18.89 -9.81 -15.24
N ASP A 7 -18.07 -9.51 -16.25
CA ASP A 7 -17.38 -10.54 -17.03
C ASP A 7 -16.08 -10.91 -16.30
N PRO A 8 -15.99 -12.14 -15.73
CA PRO A 8 -14.80 -12.56 -15.02
C PRO A 8 -13.55 -12.57 -15.92
N GLN A 9 -13.69 -12.92 -17.20
CA GLN A 9 -12.56 -13.01 -18.12
C GLN A 9 -11.98 -11.64 -18.43
N GLU A 10 -12.86 -10.65 -18.62
CA GLU A 10 -12.45 -9.26 -18.84
C GLU A 10 -11.73 -8.70 -17.60
N LEU A 11 -12.26 -8.96 -16.40
CA LEU A 11 -11.69 -8.48 -15.15
C LEU A 11 -10.31 -9.11 -14.87
N GLU A 12 -10.18 -10.42 -15.06
CA GLU A 12 -8.89 -11.11 -14.93
C GLU A 12 -7.88 -10.60 -15.96
N ALA A 13 -8.29 -10.34 -17.20
CA ALA A 13 -7.42 -9.78 -18.22
C ALA A 13 -6.88 -8.39 -17.83
N LYS A 14 -7.72 -7.52 -17.27
CA LYS A 14 -7.30 -6.20 -16.75
C LYS A 14 -6.30 -6.34 -15.61
N ALA A 15 -6.55 -7.22 -14.65
CA ALA A 15 -5.64 -7.46 -13.54
C ALA A 15 -4.30 -8.05 -14.01
N GLN A 16 -4.34 -8.97 -14.98
CA GLN A 16 -3.14 -9.54 -15.57
C GLN A 16 -2.32 -8.48 -16.32
N ALA A 17 -2.97 -7.55 -17.02
CA ALA A 17 -2.30 -6.43 -17.67
C ALA A 17 -1.57 -5.52 -16.66
N VAL A 18 -2.21 -5.21 -15.52
CA VAL A 18 -1.57 -4.46 -14.42
C VAL A 18 -0.33 -5.20 -13.90
N VAL A 19 -0.47 -6.50 -13.60
CA VAL A 19 0.63 -7.33 -13.11
C VAL A 19 1.78 -7.40 -14.12
N THR A 20 1.48 -7.59 -15.40
CA THR A 20 2.50 -7.63 -16.47
C THR A 20 3.25 -6.32 -16.57
N ARG A 21 2.55 -5.18 -16.62
CA ARG A 21 3.19 -3.84 -16.63
C ARG A 21 4.10 -3.65 -15.42
N LEU A 22 3.68 -4.06 -14.22
CA LEU A 22 4.51 -3.94 -13.02
C LEU A 22 5.71 -4.90 -13.00
N LYS A 23 5.59 -6.09 -13.60
CA LYS A 23 6.72 -7.01 -13.82
C LYS A 23 7.77 -6.37 -14.73
N GLU A 24 7.35 -5.71 -15.82
CA GLU A 24 8.22 -5.00 -16.76
C GLU A 24 8.96 -3.84 -16.09
N VAL A 25 8.24 -2.94 -15.42
CA VAL A 25 8.83 -1.83 -14.65
C VAL A 25 9.84 -2.34 -13.61
N ALA A 26 9.52 -3.43 -12.91
CA ALA A 26 10.40 -4.04 -11.93
C ALA A 26 11.62 -4.74 -12.55
N ALA A 27 11.56 -5.14 -13.82
CA ALA A 27 12.69 -5.72 -14.55
C ALA A 27 13.62 -4.63 -15.10
N ASN A 28 13.07 -3.52 -15.58
CA ASN A 28 13.84 -2.43 -16.20
C ASN A 28 14.38 -1.40 -15.19
N HIS A 29 14.02 -1.52 -13.91
CA HIS A 29 14.39 -0.55 -12.86
C HIS A 29 13.86 0.88 -13.13
N GLU A 30 12.78 1.00 -13.89
CA GLU A 30 12.17 2.27 -14.33
C GLU A 30 11.23 2.85 -13.26
N ARG A 31 11.75 3.04 -12.05
CA ARG A 31 10.94 3.56 -10.94
C ARG A 31 11.28 5.01 -10.62
N SER A 32 10.27 5.87 -10.60
CA SER A 32 10.43 7.29 -10.27
C SER A 32 9.56 7.67 -9.07
N TYR A 33 10.15 8.36 -8.08
CA TYR A 33 9.41 8.87 -6.93
C TYR A 33 9.56 10.37 -6.90
N PRO A 34 8.55 11.10 -7.41
CA PRO A 34 8.62 12.54 -7.40
C PRO A 34 8.54 13.06 -5.95
N PRO A 35 9.13 14.23 -5.69
CA PRO A 35 9.12 14.87 -4.36
C PRO A 35 7.71 15.24 -3.88
N ILE A 36 6.72 15.22 -4.78
CA ILE A 36 5.33 15.55 -4.48
C ILE A 36 4.61 14.45 -3.69
N ILE A 37 5.20 13.25 -3.53
CA ILE A 37 4.60 12.18 -2.72
C ILE A 37 4.55 12.64 -1.25
N GLU A 38 3.37 12.59 -0.66
CA GLU A 38 3.09 13.07 0.70
C GLU A 38 2.93 11.91 1.69
N ALA A 39 2.47 10.75 1.22
CA ALA A 39 2.34 9.54 2.02
C ALA A 39 2.80 8.29 1.26
N VAL A 40 3.33 7.32 2.00
CA VAL A 40 3.71 5.98 1.53
C VAL A 40 2.84 4.97 2.26
N LEU A 41 1.81 4.46 1.60
CA LEU A 41 0.91 3.44 2.11
C LEU A 41 1.48 2.04 1.86
N VAL A 42 1.79 1.34 2.94
CA VAL A 42 2.32 -0.03 2.91
C VAL A 42 1.22 -1.01 3.30
N PHE A 43 0.73 -1.77 2.32
CA PHE A 43 -0.27 -2.80 2.57
C PHE A 43 0.32 -3.93 3.42
N SER A 44 -0.38 -4.37 4.47
CA SER A 44 0.06 -5.54 5.22
C SER A 44 -0.16 -6.84 4.44
N GLY A 45 0.74 -7.79 4.63
CA GLY A 45 0.80 -9.07 3.97
C GLY A 45 0.77 -10.21 4.98
N PRO A 46 0.69 -11.46 4.51
CA PRO A 46 0.77 -12.61 5.41
C PRO A 46 2.14 -12.64 6.11
N GLY A 47 2.12 -12.77 7.44
CA GLY A 47 3.30 -12.73 8.30
C GLY A 47 3.29 -11.55 9.25
N THR A 48 4.46 -11.24 9.83
CA THR A 48 4.71 -10.00 10.57
C THR A 48 6.14 -9.53 10.26
N TYR A 49 6.60 -8.43 10.86
CA TYR A 49 7.98 -7.96 10.66
C TYR A 49 9.05 -8.98 11.10
N TYR A 50 8.80 -9.73 12.18
CA TYR A 50 9.74 -10.71 12.73
C TYR A 50 9.41 -12.15 12.35
N LYS A 51 8.11 -12.50 12.27
CA LYS A 51 7.69 -13.86 11.96
C LYS A 51 7.55 -14.06 10.46
N ARG A 52 7.94 -15.26 10.03
CA ARG A 52 7.84 -15.69 8.64
C ARG A 52 6.39 -15.77 8.16
N LEU A 53 5.48 -16.24 9.02
CA LEU A 53 4.04 -16.38 8.81
C LEU A 53 3.31 -16.12 10.14
N LYS A 54 2.00 -15.85 10.05
CA LYS A 54 1.10 -15.85 11.22
C LYS A 54 0.81 -17.28 11.63
N ASP A 55 0.60 -17.50 12.92
CA ASP A 55 0.41 -18.83 13.49
C ASP A 55 -0.88 -19.52 12.97
N SER A 56 -1.83 -18.74 12.44
CA SER A 56 -3.15 -19.19 11.98
C SER A 56 -3.25 -19.53 10.48
N ARG A 57 -2.15 -19.48 9.71
CA ARG A 57 -2.20 -19.68 8.24
C ARG A 57 -1.41 -20.90 7.77
N PRO A 58 -1.93 -21.66 6.79
CA PRO A 58 -1.17 -22.71 6.12
C PRO A 58 0.04 -22.11 5.40
N GLU A 59 1.13 -22.87 5.37
CA GLU A 59 2.40 -22.42 4.83
C GLU A 59 2.42 -22.48 3.30
N GLU A 60 2.22 -21.33 2.66
CA GLU A 60 2.48 -21.17 1.22
C GLU A 60 3.84 -20.48 1.00
N GLY A 61 4.56 -20.89 -0.04
CA GLY A 61 5.93 -20.43 -0.34
C GLY A 61 6.03 -18.91 -0.54
N TRP A 62 5.03 -18.32 -1.19
CA TRP A 62 4.98 -16.89 -1.50
C TRP A 62 4.68 -16.01 -0.27
N MET A 63 4.05 -16.56 0.77
CA MET A 63 3.61 -15.79 1.95
C MET A 63 4.76 -15.38 2.89
N ARG A 64 5.97 -15.91 2.67
CA ARG A 64 7.08 -15.82 3.62
C ARG A 64 7.62 -14.39 3.74
N PHE A 65 7.56 -13.84 4.96
CA PHE A 65 8.13 -12.53 5.32
C PHE A 65 7.57 -11.34 4.52
N MET A 66 6.36 -11.45 3.98
CA MET A 66 5.83 -10.41 3.10
C MET A 66 5.73 -9.05 3.80
N ASP A 67 5.28 -9.02 5.05
CA ASP A 67 5.23 -7.80 5.87
C ASP A 67 6.60 -7.14 6.00
N ARG A 68 7.60 -7.91 6.41
CA ARG A 68 8.97 -7.41 6.55
C ARG A 68 9.50 -6.85 5.23
N ASP A 69 9.28 -7.57 4.14
CA ASP A 69 9.78 -7.19 2.82
C ASP A 69 9.09 -5.91 2.32
N ARG A 70 7.76 -5.77 2.53
CA ARG A 70 6.99 -4.56 2.21
C ARG A 70 7.35 -3.36 3.09
N ILE A 71 7.49 -3.54 4.40
CA ILE A 71 7.89 -2.47 5.32
C ILE A 71 9.28 -1.94 4.93
N ARG A 72 10.23 -2.83 4.63
CA ARG A 72 11.57 -2.42 4.15
C ARG A 72 11.51 -1.65 2.84
N ALA A 73 10.66 -2.08 1.90
CA ALA A 73 10.45 -1.35 0.66
C ALA A 73 9.82 0.03 0.90
N GLY A 74 8.81 0.13 1.77
CA GLY A 74 8.23 1.42 2.15
C GLY A 74 9.26 2.37 2.75
N VAL A 75 10.15 1.87 3.62
CA VAL A 75 11.27 2.66 4.16
C VAL A 75 12.20 3.13 3.04
N ALA A 76 12.48 2.27 2.06
CA ALA A 76 13.30 2.66 0.91
C ALA A 76 12.63 3.77 0.07
N VAL A 77 11.31 3.71 -0.14
CA VAL A 77 10.54 4.76 -0.81
C VAL A 77 10.61 6.07 -0.04
N VAL A 78 10.33 6.04 1.27
CA VAL A 78 10.43 7.23 2.14
C VAL A 78 11.81 7.87 2.00
N ARG A 79 12.89 7.09 2.07
CA ARG A 79 14.26 7.61 1.95
C ARG A 79 14.53 8.19 0.56
N GLN A 80 14.01 7.58 -0.50
CA GLN A 80 14.21 8.07 -1.86
C GLN A 80 13.47 9.39 -2.08
N VAL A 81 12.20 9.50 -1.67
CA VAL A 81 11.44 10.76 -1.72
C VAL A 81 12.15 11.83 -0.89
N THR A 82 12.57 11.49 0.34
CA THR A 82 13.31 12.40 1.24
C THR A 82 14.58 12.93 0.56
N ALA A 83 15.36 12.07 -0.10
CA ALA A 83 16.58 12.48 -0.79
C ALA A 83 16.32 13.49 -1.91
N VAL A 84 15.29 13.25 -2.72
CA VAL A 84 14.90 14.16 -3.81
C VAL A 84 14.38 15.47 -3.25
N THR A 85 13.48 15.44 -2.25
CA THR A 85 12.93 16.64 -1.62
C THR A 85 14.02 17.48 -0.95
N LYS A 86 14.93 16.85 -0.20
CA LYS A 86 16.08 17.53 0.41
C LYS A 86 16.98 18.18 -0.63
N ALA A 87 17.28 17.49 -1.72
CA ALA A 87 18.11 18.05 -2.79
C ALA A 87 17.45 19.28 -3.43
N LEU A 88 16.12 19.28 -3.61
CA LEU A 88 15.40 20.43 -4.13
C LEU A 88 15.39 21.62 -3.18
N VAL A 89 15.25 21.39 -1.87
CA VAL A 89 15.22 22.46 -0.87
C VAL A 89 16.62 23.04 -0.60
N THR A 90 17.64 22.19 -0.55
CA THR A 90 19.00 22.59 -0.13
C THR A 90 19.96 22.83 -1.29
N GLY A 91 19.63 22.37 -2.49
CA GLY A 91 20.54 22.35 -3.64
C GLY A 91 21.65 21.30 -3.57
N ILE A 92 21.66 20.45 -2.54
CA ILE A 92 22.72 19.46 -2.31
C ILE A 92 22.18 18.05 -2.56
N GLU A 93 22.74 17.38 -3.57
CA GLU A 93 22.42 15.97 -3.81
C GLU A 93 22.86 15.10 -2.63
N THR A 94 21.91 14.32 -2.11
CA THR A 94 22.16 13.35 -1.04
C THR A 94 21.77 11.97 -1.53
N ARG A 95 22.66 10.97 -1.39
CA ARG A 95 22.32 9.60 -1.79
C ARG A 95 21.30 9.00 -0.82
N THR A 96 20.37 8.19 -1.32
CA THR A 96 19.33 7.53 -0.50
C THR A 96 19.91 6.77 0.71
N ASN A 97 21.09 6.16 0.58
CA ASN A 97 21.74 5.42 1.66
C ASN A 97 22.33 6.32 2.76
N GLN A 98 22.52 7.62 2.49
CA GLN A 98 22.99 8.65 3.44
C GLN A 98 21.85 9.33 4.20
N ILE A 99 20.59 9.13 3.77
CA ILE A 99 19.42 9.71 4.45
C ILE A 99 19.32 9.17 5.87
N MET A 100 19.32 10.12 6.82
CA MET A 100 19.21 9.92 8.25
C MET A 100 17.78 10.12 8.73
N LYS A 101 17.53 9.86 10.02
CA LYS A 101 16.19 9.98 10.61
C LYS A 101 15.70 11.42 10.59
N GLU A 102 16.61 12.35 10.91
CA GLU A 102 16.37 13.79 10.96
C GLU A 102 16.01 14.35 9.58
N ASP A 103 16.62 13.79 8.51
CA ASP A 103 16.26 14.14 7.14
C ASP A 103 14.81 13.74 6.81
N ILE A 104 14.37 12.55 7.25
CA ILE A 104 13.00 12.07 7.04
C ILE A 104 12.01 12.91 7.85
N GLU A 105 12.37 13.27 9.07
CA GLU A 105 11.56 14.14 9.93
C GLU A 105 11.31 15.49 9.25
N GLN A 106 12.34 16.07 8.65
CA GLN A 106 12.25 17.38 8.02
C GLN A 106 11.65 17.37 6.61
N TYR A 107 12.02 16.40 5.76
CA TYR A 107 11.72 16.42 4.32
C TYR A 107 10.93 15.19 3.85
N GLY A 108 10.72 14.21 4.71
CA GLY A 108 10.13 12.93 4.33
C GLY A 108 8.59 12.93 4.34
N PRO A 109 7.98 12.09 3.48
CA PRO A 109 6.55 11.82 3.51
C PRO A 109 6.17 11.02 4.76
N LEU A 110 4.86 10.95 5.04
CA LEU A 110 4.33 10.06 6.07
C LEU A 110 4.46 8.60 5.62
N PHE A 111 4.85 7.72 6.54
CA PHE A 111 4.81 6.28 6.36
C PHE A 111 3.51 5.75 6.98
N VAL A 112 2.65 5.14 6.17
CA VAL A 112 1.34 4.66 6.61
C VAL A 112 1.32 3.14 6.61
N TYR A 113 0.89 2.56 7.73
CA TYR A 113 0.73 1.12 7.90
C TYR A 113 -0.61 0.82 8.56
N ASN A 114 -1.35 -0.15 8.03
CA ASN A 114 -2.70 -0.44 8.50
C ASN A 114 -3.00 -1.94 8.39
N GLY A 115 -2.20 -2.72 9.11
CA GLY A 115 -2.40 -4.16 9.24
C GLY A 115 -3.49 -4.53 10.25
N ILE A 116 -3.66 -5.84 10.46
CA ILE A 116 -4.49 -6.37 11.55
C ILE A 116 -3.80 -6.15 12.91
N PRO A 117 -4.49 -6.33 14.06
CA PRO A 117 -3.90 -6.05 15.38
C PRO A 117 -2.53 -6.67 15.65
N GLU A 118 -2.35 -7.95 15.32
CA GLU A 118 -1.05 -8.64 15.49
C GLU A 118 0.07 -7.99 14.65
N GLU A 119 -0.23 -7.59 13.41
CA GLU A 119 0.76 -6.98 12.50
C GLU A 119 1.14 -5.59 12.97
N ASN A 120 0.15 -4.77 13.36
CA ASN A 120 0.37 -3.43 13.86
C ASN A 120 1.19 -3.43 15.15
N GLU A 121 0.88 -4.33 16.09
CA GLU A 121 1.64 -4.48 17.33
C GLU A 121 3.09 -4.85 17.06
N ILE A 122 3.33 -5.84 16.20
CA ILE A 122 4.70 -6.22 15.83
C ILE A 122 5.42 -5.09 15.09
N PHE A 123 4.73 -4.30 14.25
CA PHE A 123 5.34 -3.15 13.60
C PHE A 123 5.69 -2.04 14.59
N ARG A 124 4.88 -1.79 15.63
CA ARG A 124 5.23 -0.87 16.73
C ARG A 124 6.50 -1.30 17.46
N GLN A 125 6.64 -2.59 17.73
CA GLN A 125 7.87 -3.14 18.33
C GLN A 125 9.07 -2.93 17.41
N ALA A 126 8.90 -3.16 16.10
CA ALA A 126 9.94 -2.89 15.12
C ALA A 126 10.32 -1.40 15.06
N LEU A 127 9.35 -0.49 15.12
CA LEU A 127 9.56 0.95 15.15
C LEU A 127 10.27 1.44 16.42
N ALA A 128 10.08 0.76 17.55
CA ALA A 128 10.79 1.03 18.79
C ALA A 128 12.26 0.53 18.77
N SER A 129 12.63 -0.30 17.79
CA SER A 129 13.98 -0.84 17.66
C SER A 129 14.97 0.22 17.16
N PRO A 130 16.22 0.25 17.65
CA PRO A 130 17.26 1.17 17.15
C PRO A 130 17.62 0.95 15.67
N PHE A 131 17.19 -0.17 15.08
CA PHE A 131 17.42 -0.49 13.68
C PHE A 131 16.37 0.12 12.73
N CYS A 132 15.20 0.55 13.25
CA CYS A 132 14.20 1.22 12.44
C CYS A 132 14.55 2.71 12.34
N LYS A 133 14.85 3.17 11.12
CA LYS A 133 15.27 4.56 10.86
C LYS A 133 14.11 5.52 10.61
N LEU A 134 12.85 5.09 10.82
CA LEU A 134 11.70 5.96 10.67
C LEU A 134 11.49 6.84 11.92
N PRO A 135 11.28 8.15 11.77
CA PRO A 135 10.76 9.01 12.83
C PRO A 135 9.36 8.56 13.26
N LYS A 136 9.09 8.51 14.57
CA LYS A 136 7.81 8.00 15.09
C LYS A 136 6.65 8.91 14.71
N ASP A 137 6.89 10.21 14.73
CA ASP A 137 5.99 11.29 14.31
C ASP A 137 5.67 11.26 12.80
N LYS A 138 6.52 10.60 11.99
CA LYS A 138 6.27 10.37 10.56
C LYS A 138 5.59 9.03 10.26
N VAL A 139 5.24 8.25 11.28
CA VAL A 139 4.61 6.94 11.10
C VAL A 139 3.16 6.99 11.58
N VAL A 140 2.24 6.72 10.67
CA VAL A 140 0.80 6.61 10.96
C VAL A 140 0.44 5.12 10.93
N ILE A 141 0.04 4.58 12.09
CA ILE A 141 -0.50 3.22 12.18
C ILE A 141 -2.01 3.31 12.41
N ILE A 142 -2.79 2.76 11.50
CA ILE A 142 -4.25 2.75 11.59
C ILE A 142 -4.69 1.38 12.11
N ASP A 143 -5.38 1.33 13.25
CA ASP A 143 -5.80 0.08 13.89
C ASP A 143 -7.26 -0.31 13.58
N GLU A 144 -8.10 0.68 13.33
CA GLU A 144 -9.55 0.53 13.28
C GLU A 144 -10.13 1.09 11.98
N VAL A 145 -11.33 0.63 11.68
CA VAL A 145 -12.16 1.12 10.59
C VAL A 145 -13.58 1.29 11.09
N ALA A 146 -14.23 2.38 10.69
CA ALA A 146 -15.62 2.64 11.03
C ALA A 146 -16.56 2.05 9.97
N GLU A 147 -17.63 1.40 10.40
CA GLU A 147 -18.70 0.88 9.56
C GLU A 147 -19.74 1.96 9.22
N VAL A 148 -20.67 1.66 8.31
CA VAL A 148 -21.69 2.62 7.86
C VAL A 148 -22.66 2.98 9.00
N ASP A 149 -22.87 2.06 9.93
CA ASP A 149 -23.70 2.25 11.13
C ASP A 149 -22.99 3.03 12.25
N GLY A 150 -21.74 3.45 12.03
CA GLY A 150 -20.93 4.18 13.00
C GLY A 150 -20.20 3.30 14.02
N THR A 151 -20.36 1.98 13.96
CA THR A 151 -19.56 1.07 14.79
C THR A 151 -18.11 1.04 14.32
N THR A 152 -17.15 0.82 15.22
CA THR A 152 -15.74 0.63 14.87
C THR A 152 -15.29 -0.78 15.19
N HIS A 153 -14.41 -1.32 14.36
CA HIS A 153 -13.75 -2.58 14.63
C HIS A 153 -12.31 -2.55 14.12
N SER A 154 -11.48 -3.46 14.65
CA SER A 154 -10.10 -3.60 14.18
C SER A 154 -10.04 -4.06 12.73
N ILE A 155 -9.02 -3.66 11.99
CA ILE A 155 -8.78 -4.09 10.62
C ILE A 155 -8.67 -5.63 10.52
N ARG A 156 -9.41 -6.25 9.59
CA ARG A 156 -9.43 -7.72 9.39
C ARG A 156 -8.86 -8.15 8.04
N HIS A 157 -9.02 -7.33 7.01
CA HIS A 157 -8.68 -7.67 5.63
C HIS A 157 -8.39 -6.44 4.78
N THR A 158 -7.86 -6.62 3.56
CA THR A 158 -7.46 -5.53 2.64
C THR A 158 -8.55 -4.47 2.43
N ALA A 159 -9.83 -4.85 2.36
CA ALA A 159 -10.91 -3.87 2.19
C ALA A 159 -11.02 -2.89 3.37
N ASP A 160 -10.74 -3.36 4.60
CA ASP A 160 -10.72 -2.54 5.82
C ASP A 160 -9.53 -1.60 5.77
N GLN A 161 -8.37 -2.08 5.30
CA GLN A 161 -7.15 -1.28 5.15
C GLN A 161 -7.39 -0.09 4.22
N VAL A 162 -7.94 -0.36 3.03
CA VAL A 162 -8.17 0.71 2.05
C VAL A 162 -9.21 1.68 2.60
N ARG A 163 -10.32 1.16 3.16
CA ARG A 163 -11.36 2.00 3.75
C ARG A 163 -10.84 2.88 4.89
N SER A 164 -10.09 2.32 5.82
CA SER A 164 -9.56 3.05 6.97
C SER A 164 -8.61 4.16 6.55
N PHE A 165 -7.79 3.93 5.51
CA PHE A 165 -6.96 4.98 4.93
C PHE A 165 -7.78 6.16 4.39
N TYR A 166 -8.88 5.90 3.66
CA TYR A 166 -9.77 6.98 3.19
C TYR A 166 -10.52 7.69 4.32
N GLN A 167 -10.87 6.99 5.41
CA GLN A 167 -11.46 7.61 6.60
C GLN A 167 -10.49 8.59 7.26
N GLU A 168 -9.20 8.23 7.34
CA GLU A 168 -8.16 9.14 7.83
C GLU A 168 -7.98 10.37 6.93
N LEU A 169 -8.13 10.24 5.61
CA LEU A 169 -8.10 11.39 4.69
C LEU A 169 -9.28 12.36 4.94
N GLU A 170 -10.44 11.83 5.34
CA GLU A 170 -11.63 12.62 5.69
C GLU A 170 -11.55 13.25 7.09
N ASN A 171 -10.79 12.66 8.02
CA ASN A 171 -10.70 13.09 9.41
C ASN A 171 -9.83 14.35 9.59
N PRO A 172 -10.38 15.51 10.00
CA PRO A 172 -9.61 16.75 10.16
C PRO A 172 -8.52 16.71 11.23
N GLN A 173 -8.56 15.74 12.14
CA GLN A 173 -7.54 15.54 13.18
C GLN A 173 -6.42 14.59 12.72
N SER A 174 -6.59 13.92 11.58
CA SER A 174 -5.58 13.01 11.06
C SER A 174 -4.43 13.78 10.44
N PRO A 175 -3.16 13.35 10.63
CA PRO A 175 -2.04 13.85 9.85
C PRO A 175 -2.16 13.54 8.36
N LEU A 176 -3.05 12.60 7.97
CA LEU A 176 -3.32 12.27 6.58
C LEU A 176 -4.34 13.21 5.93
N HIS A 177 -5.03 14.07 6.68
CA HIS A 177 -6.09 14.91 6.14
C HIS A 177 -5.63 15.70 4.91
N ARG A 178 -6.38 15.58 3.81
CA ARG A 178 -6.15 16.27 2.52
C ARG A 178 -4.87 15.91 1.75
N ILE A 179 -4.17 14.83 2.12
CA ILE A 179 -3.11 14.31 1.26
C ILE A 179 -3.68 13.91 -0.10
N VAL A 180 -2.95 14.20 -1.18
CA VAL A 180 -3.37 13.90 -2.55
C VAL A 180 -2.45 12.89 -3.22
N ASN A 181 -1.17 12.91 -2.90
CA ASN A 181 -0.15 12.12 -3.61
C ASN A 181 0.35 10.97 -2.75
N VAL A 182 0.03 9.74 -3.14
CA VAL A 182 0.26 8.54 -2.33
C VAL A 182 1.08 7.51 -3.10
N ALA A 183 2.16 7.04 -2.49
CA ALA A 183 2.86 5.86 -2.97
C ALA A 183 2.24 4.59 -2.36
N LEU A 184 1.93 3.60 -3.19
CA LEU A 184 1.39 2.30 -2.79
C LEU A 184 2.49 1.24 -2.80
N VAL A 185 2.64 0.50 -1.71
CA VAL A 185 3.69 -0.53 -1.55
C VAL A 185 3.08 -1.90 -1.27
N ALA A 186 3.27 -2.84 -2.20
CA ALA A 186 2.86 -4.24 -2.04
C ALA A 186 3.67 -5.16 -2.98
N HIS A 187 3.50 -6.49 -2.89
CA HIS A 187 4.09 -7.34 -3.92
C HIS A 187 3.29 -7.21 -5.21
N ILE A 188 3.96 -7.42 -6.35
CA ILE A 188 3.36 -7.34 -7.69
C ILE A 188 2.03 -8.11 -7.78
N PRO A 189 1.91 -9.36 -7.27
CA PRO A 189 0.65 -10.08 -7.37
C PRO A 189 -0.52 -9.43 -6.62
N ASP A 190 -0.27 -8.75 -5.50
CA ASP A 190 -1.34 -8.07 -4.75
C ASP A 190 -1.95 -6.90 -5.55
N PHE A 191 -1.21 -6.32 -6.49
CA PHE A 191 -1.74 -5.30 -7.38
C PHE A 191 -2.71 -5.85 -8.43
N ALA A 192 -2.89 -7.17 -8.54
CA ALA A 192 -4.03 -7.75 -9.25
C ALA A 192 -5.37 -7.32 -8.64
N ARG A 193 -5.39 -6.93 -7.35
CA ARG A 193 -6.60 -6.54 -6.62
C ARG A 193 -6.53 -5.16 -5.97
N ASN A 194 -5.38 -4.76 -5.44
CA ASN A 194 -5.25 -3.52 -4.67
C ASN A 194 -5.67 -2.28 -5.48
N VAL A 195 -5.32 -2.20 -6.77
CA VAL A 195 -5.67 -1.06 -7.63
C VAL A 195 -7.18 -0.93 -7.88
N PHE A 196 -7.92 -2.03 -7.79
CA PHE A 196 -9.38 -2.06 -7.92
C PHE A 196 -10.06 -1.63 -6.62
N TYR A 197 -9.49 -1.99 -5.45
CA TYR A 197 -9.94 -1.43 -4.19
C TYR A 197 -9.72 0.07 -4.15
N THR A 198 -8.49 0.52 -4.46
CA THR A 198 -8.20 1.95 -4.43
C THR A 198 -9.09 2.73 -5.40
N LYS A 199 -9.47 2.15 -6.55
CA LYS A 199 -10.35 2.82 -7.52
C LYS A 199 -11.73 3.05 -6.94
N LYS A 200 -12.32 2.00 -6.36
CA LYS A 200 -13.64 2.07 -5.73
C LYS A 200 -13.68 3.20 -4.70
N TYR A 201 -12.77 3.16 -3.73
CA TYR A 201 -12.76 4.16 -2.66
C TYR A 201 -12.32 5.55 -3.15
N ASN A 202 -11.48 5.66 -4.18
CA ASN A 202 -11.14 6.96 -4.78
C ASN A 202 -12.35 7.59 -5.47
N ASP A 203 -13.15 6.79 -6.18
CA ASP A 203 -14.37 7.28 -6.83
C ASP A 203 -15.39 7.79 -5.79
N GLU A 204 -15.60 7.03 -4.72
CA GLU A 204 -16.45 7.43 -3.60
C GLU A 204 -15.92 8.72 -2.94
N PHE A 205 -14.61 8.84 -2.76
CA PHE A 205 -13.97 10.01 -2.19
C PHE A 205 -14.08 11.24 -3.10
N MET A 206 -13.86 11.08 -4.41
CA MET A 206 -13.99 12.16 -5.42
C MET A 206 -15.40 12.74 -5.47
N ILE A 207 -16.42 11.91 -5.35
CA ILE A 207 -17.83 12.35 -5.32
C ILE A 207 -18.08 13.28 -4.13
N LYS A 208 -17.43 13.03 -2.99
CA LYS A 208 -17.59 13.84 -1.77
C LYS A 208 -16.74 15.11 -1.76
N TRP A 209 -15.50 15.05 -2.24
CA TRP A 209 -14.49 16.10 -2.03
C TRP A 209 -14.07 16.86 -3.30
N HIS A 210 -14.64 16.52 -4.47
CA HIS A 210 -14.30 17.12 -5.78
C HIS A 210 -12.81 17.02 -6.16
N GLY A 211 -12.08 16.06 -5.58
CA GLY A 211 -10.68 15.76 -5.88
C GLY A 211 -10.34 14.33 -5.47
N GLY A 212 -9.51 13.65 -6.27
CA GLY A 212 -9.09 12.27 -6.05
C GLY A 212 -7.61 12.18 -5.70
N LEU A 213 -7.20 11.01 -5.23
CA LEU A 213 -5.80 10.70 -4.99
C LEU A 213 -5.07 10.39 -6.30
N ARG A 214 -3.78 10.69 -6.32
CA ARG A 214 -2.81 10.31 -7.35
C ARG A 214 -1.86 9.26 -6.80
N PHE A 215 -1.74 8.14 -7.51
CA PHE A 215 -1.00 6.98 -7.03
C PHE A 215 0.32 6.75 -7.76
N TRP A 216 1.35 6.41 -6.99
CA TRP A 216 2.62 5.85 -7.47
C TRP A 216 2.79 4.43 -6.94
N VAL A 217 3.02 3.45 -7.80
CA VAL A 217 3.11 2.05 -7.38
C VAL A 217 4.55 1.58 -7.20
N TYR A 218 4.91 1.22 -5.97
CA TYR A 218 6.11 0.44 -5.65
C TYR A 218 5.76 -1.05 -5.56
N ALA A 219 5.94 -1.76 -6.66
CA ALA A 219 5.65 -3.19 -6.71
C ALA A 219 6.89 -4.05 -6.40
N LEU A 220 6.84 -4.85 -5.35
CA LEU A 220 7.91 -5.79 -5.00
C LEU A 220 7.78 -7.09 -5.80
N LYS A 221 8.89 -7.62 -6.30
CA LYS A 221 8.92 -8.99 -6.82
C LYS A 221 8.67 -9.96 -5.67
N SER A 222 7.84 -10.97 -5.89
CA SER A 222 7.74 -12.12 -4.99
C SER A 222 9.09 -12.84 -4.90
N ARG A 223 9.28 -13.65 -3.86
CA ARG A 223 10.46 -14.52 -3.74
C ARG A 223 10.57 -15.44 -4.96
N ALA A 224 11.79 -15.78 -5.34
CA ALA A 224 12.08 -16.61 -6.51
C ALA A 224 11.22 -17.88 -6.52
N GLY A 225 10.57 -18.15 -7.65
CA GLY A 225 9.71 -19.33 -7.86
C GLY A 225 8.29 -19.24 -7.29
N THR A 226 7.93 -18.15 -6.59
CA THR A 226 6.63 -18.07 -5.88
C THR A 226 5.65 -17.04 -6.47
N GLY A 227 6.08 -16.30 -7.50
CA GLY A 227 5.30 -15.21 -8.10
C GLY A 227 4.00 -15.68 -8.76
N ASP A 228 4.06 -16.74 -9.55
CA ASP A 228 2.91 -17.19 -10.33
C ASP A 228 1.88 -17.93 -9.45
N GLU A 229 2.33 -18.67 -8.43
CA GLU A 229 1.45 -19.24 -7.39
C GLU A 229 0.65 -18.14 -6.67
N HIS A 230 1.33 -17.04 -6.31
CA HIS A 230 0.68 -15.91 -5.66
C HIS A 230 -0.35 -15.23 -6.57
N ILE A 231 -0.04 -15.04 -7.86
CA ILE A 231 -0.99 -14.47 -8.83
C ILE A 231 -2.21 -15.39 -8.99
N ALA A 232 -1.99 -16.70 -9.12
CA ALA A 232 -3.05 -17.69 -9.23
C ALA A 232 -3.99 -17.70 -8.00
N ALA A 233 -3.47 -17.34 -6.82
CA ALA A 233 -4.28 -17.18 -5.61
C ALA A 233 -5.08 -15.86 -5.56
N GLU A 234 -4.63 -14.81 -6.25
CA GLU A 234 -5.27 -13.48 -6.24
C GLU A 234 -6.38 -13.34 -7.30
N LEU A 235 -6.26 -13.95 -8.48
CA LEU A 235 -7.24 -13.80 -9.56
C LEU A 235 -8.66 -14.30 -9.18
N PRO A 236 -8.84 -15.50 -8.57
CA PRO A 236 -10.16 -15.94 -8.14
C PRO A 236 -10.76 -15.05 -7.05
N ARG A 237 -9.91 -14.44 -6.20
CA ARG A 237 -10.36 -13.51 -5.16
C ARG A 237 -10.84 -12.21 -5.75
N LEU A 238 -10.15 -11.68 -6.77
CA LEU A 238 -10.56 -10.50 -7.52
C LEU A 238 -11.98 -10.66 -8.04
N VAL A 239 -12.27 -11.74 -8.77
CA VAL A 239 -13.62 -12.01 -9.32
C VAL A 239 -14.66 -12.06 -8.20
N LYS A 240 -14.43 -12.90 -7.19
CA LYS A 240 -15.37 -13.06 -6.06
C LYS A 240 -15.67 -11.74 -5.35
N TYR A 241 -14.66 -10.89 -5.15
CA TYR A 241 -14.83 -9.62 -4.46
C TYR A 241 -15.47 -8.56 -5.35
N ALA A 242 -15.25 -8.59 -6.66
CA ALA A 242 -15.95 -7.72 -7.60
C ALA A 242 -17.45 -8.09 -7.66
N GLU A 243 -17.79 -9.38 -7.73
CA GLU A 243 -19.18 -9.87 -7.70
C GLU A 243 -19.91 -9.46 -6.42
N ALA A 244 -19.20 -9.47 -5.28
CA ALA A 244 -19.73 -8.99 -4.00
C ALA A 244 -19.80 -7.44 -3.90
N GLY A 245 -19.43 -6.71 -4.95
CA GLY A 245 -19.43 -5.24 -4.97
C GLY A 245 -18.36 -4.60 -4.08
N HIS A 246 -17.33 -5.36 -3.67
CA HIS A 246 -16.24 -4.85 -2.84
C HIS A 246 -15.13 -4.16 -3.64
N LEU A 247 -15.09 -4.37 -4.96
CA LEU A 247 -14.10 -3.83 -5.88
C LEU A 247 -14.74 -3.02 -7.01
N ALA A 248 -14.00 -2.08 -7.57
CA ALA A 248 -14.32 -1.53 -8.88
C ALA A 248 -14.06 -2.57 -9.98
N THR A 249 -14.65 -2.37 -11.16
CA THR A 249 -14.38 -3.18 -12.36
C THR A 249 -13.23 -2.65 -13.20
N GLU A 250 -12.77 -1.44 -12.90
CA GLU A 250 -11.58 -0.82 -13.50
C GLU A 250 -10.50 -0.62 -12.43
N PRO A 251 -9.21 -0.74 -12.79
CA PRO A 251 -8.12 -0.40 -11.90
C PRO A 251 -8.02 1.12 -11.72
N SER A 252 -7.35 1.56 -10.66
CA SER A 252 -6.93 2.96 -10.52
C SER A 252 -5.89 3.30 -11.56
N ASP A 253 -5.91 4.55 -12.03
CA ASP A 253 -4.76 5.11 -12.72
C ASP A 253 -3.59 5.24 -11.73
N PHE A 254 -2.39 4.86 -12.19
CA PHE A 254 -1.18 5.00 -11.40
C PHE A 254 0.06 5.23 -12.27
N SER A 255 1.02 5.92 -11.67
CA SER A 255 2.40 6.09 -12.16
C SER A 255 3.36 5.10 -11.48
N THR A 256 4.57 4.97 -12.02
CA THR A 256 5.63 4.08 -11.51
C THR A 256 7.00 4.76 -11.45
#